data_AF-B9L2V6-F1
#
_entry.id   AF-B9L2V6-F1
#
_cell.length_a   1.000
_cell.length_b   1.000
_cell.length_c   1.000
_cell.angle_alpha   90.00
_cell.angle_beta   90.00
_cell.angle_gamma   90.00
#
_symmetry.space_group_name_H-M   'P 1'
#
loop_
_entity.id
_entity.type
_entity.pdbx_description
1 polymer ?
#
loop_
_entity_poly.entity_id
_entity_poly.type
_entity_poly.pdbx_seq_one_letter_code
_entity_poly.pdbx_strand_id
1 'polypeptide(L)'
;MRSRWFVTALLLATLLAPALPVSAQQPGLSVAFWRTWARADRPVAEGRAARTWMWGPAPITHVLVEEYDEATDFDGDVLGFRMVQYFDKTRMEITDIGADPVNPWYVTNGLLAKELITGQVQLGHNRFAQAPAARVPVAGDLDDPNAPTYASFQPLMGYQPLPVGMTIIQTVDRNGTVGADQTVARYGVTAAALVRETNHTVASVFWDFMNARGTVYSDGAFREDRLFENPFYATGFPLTEAYWTTVRVGGVPKRVLVQVFERRVLTYTPDNPPGWRVEAGNVGLHYYQWRYGQLGEQPVTWDTARPEELPYYDAIIPTVFPLAAELQPLAAMLDNPALDAPGWRADIERRLIFLQDCARAMREATPPPTLSAFHSELMVGLELVERGAVRIRRALDTRDPVLLWQGRDDIAAGLRAFANAFERYRNQLRAVPGSEPVVFLAEGVH
;
A
#
# COMPACT_ATOMS: atom_id res chain seq x y z
N MET A 1 -28.06 46.01 31.02
CA MET A 1 -28.55 44.68 31.44
C MET A 1 -28.99 43.89 30.21
N ARG A 2 -28.30 42.77 29.94
CA ARG A 2 -28.71 41.55 29.17
C ARG A 2 -29.29 41.74 27.75
N SER A 3 -28.50 41.39 26.73
CA SER A 3 -28.53 40.08 26.01
C SER A 3 -29.64 40.04 24.95
N ARG A 4 -29.31 39.91 23.67
CA ARG A 4 -29.20 38.60 23.01
C ARG A 4 -28.44 38.69 21.69
N TRP A 5 -27.32 37.98 21.63
CA TRP A 5 -26.65 37.63 20.38
C TRP A 5 -27.33 36.39 19.82
N PHE A 6 -27.85 36.47 18.58
CA PHE A 6 -28.22 35.29 17.81
C PHE A 6 -26.94 34.72 17.19
N VAL A 7 -26.42 33.66 17.78
CA VAL A 7 -25.43 32.79 17.15
C VAL A 7 -26.20 31.89 16.20
N THR A 8 -26.15 32.20 14.91
CA THR A 8 -26.61 31.28 13.86
C THR A 8 -25.54 30.19 13.73
N ALA A 9 -25.77 29.06 14.41
CA ALA A 9 -25.00 27.84 14.19
C ALA A 9 -25.37 27.29 12.80
N LEU A 10 -24.52 27.53 11.81
CA LEU A 10 -24.64 26.88 10.51
C LEU A 10 -24.09 25.45 10.68
N LEU A 11 -25.01 24.49 10.84
CA LEU A 11 -24.74 23.07 10.70
C LEU A 11 -24.20 22.81 9.29
N LEU A 12 -22.90 22.50 9.17
CA LEU A 12 -22.36 21.89 7.97
C LEU A 12 -22.95 20.47 7.91
N ALA A 13 -24.01 20.31 7.13
CA ALA A 13 -24.44 19.00 6.67
C ALA A 13 -23.37 18.49 5.69
N THR A 14 -22.33 17.84 6.24
CA THR A 14 -21.62 16.82 5.47
C THR A 14 -22.66 15.78 5.10
N LEU A 15 -22.89 15.60 3.80
CA LEU A 15 -23.62 14.45 3.28
C LEU A 15 -22.91 13.19 3.78
N LEU A 16 -23.36 12.65 4.92
CA LEU A 16 -23.21 11.24 5.22
C LEU A 16 -24.03 10.51 4.16
N ALA A 17 -23.40 10.22 3.02
CA ALA A 17 -23.83 9.09 2.23
C ALA A 17 -23.86 7.89 3.20
N PRO A 18 -24.95 7.10 3.25
CA PRO A 18 -24.89 5.83 3.95
C PRO A 18 -23.71 5.07 3.34
N ALA A 19 -22.73 4.71 4.17
CA ALA A 19 -21.70 3.78 3.76
C ALA A 19 -22.44 2.51 3.34
N LEU A 20 -22.56 2.30 2.03
CA LEU A 20 -22.93 0.99 1.51
C LEU A 20 -21.97 -0.01 2.17
N PRO A 21 -22.43 -1.19 2.59
CA PRO A 21 -21.53 -2.21 3.10
C PRO A 21 -20.50 -2.48 1.99
N VAL A 22 -19.29 -1.99 2.19
CA VAL A 22 -18.15 -2.32 1.36
C VAL A 22 -17.96 -3.82 1.55
N SER A 23 -18.21 -4.59 0.49
CA SER A 23 -17.90 -6.01 0.48
C SER A 23 -16.45 -6.23 0.91
N ALA A 24 -16.19 -7.30 1.65
CA ALA A 24 -14.93 -7.58 2.35
C ALA A 24 -13.71 -7.78 1.43
N GLN A 25 -13.86 -7.61 0.11
CA GLN A 25 -12.79 -7.50 -0.86
C GLN A 25 -13.15 -6.43 -1.89
N GLN A 26 -12.34 -5.37 -1.95
CA GLN A 26 -12.44 -4.38 -3.04
C GLN A 26 -12.10 -5.13 -4.34
N PRO A 27 -12.98 -5.10 -5.38
CA PRO A 27 -12.67 -5.73 -6.65
C PRO A 27 -11.32 -5.26 -7.20
N GLY A 28 -10.48 -6.19 -7.66
CA GLY A 28 -9.19 -5.88 -8.29
C GLY A 28 -8.03 -5.62 -7.34
N LEU A 29 -8.11 -6.00 -6.05
CA LEU A 29 -6.92 -6.08 -5.18
C LEU A 29 -6.36 -7.49 -5.13
N SER A 30 -5.04 -7.62 -5.33
CA SER A 30 -4.31 -8.84 -4.97
C SER A 30 -4.37 -9.08 -3.47
N VAL A 31 -4.18 -10.33 -3.04
CA VAL A 31 -4.13 -10.68 -1.61
C VAL A 31 -3.05 -9.88 -0.86
N ALA A 32 -1.89 -9.66 -1.47
CA ALA A 32 -0.78 -8.96 -0.85
C ALA A 32 -1.12 -7.47 -0.62
N PHE A 33 -1.64 -6.78 -1.64
CA PHE A 33 -2.10 -5.39 -1.50
C PHE A 33 -3.29 -5.28 -0.56
N TRP A 34 -4.23 -6.22 -0.63
CA TRP A 34 -5.37 -6.27 0.28
C TRP A 34 -4.93 -6.44 1.74
N ARG A 35 -3.95 -7.29 2.06
CA ARG A 35 -3.47 -7.46 3.45
C ARG A 35 -2.85 -6.18 3.99
N THR A 36 -2.02 -5.49 3.19
CA THR A 36 -1.45 -4.18 3.55
C THR A 36 -2.54 -3.13 3.76
N TRP A 37 -3.52 -3.06 2.86
CA TRP A 37 -4.67 -2.19 2.99
C TRP A 37 -5.50 -2.50 4.23
N ALA A 38 -5.87 -3.77 4.39
CA ALA A 38 -6.82 -4.24 5.39
C ALA A 38 -6.33 -3.96 6.80
N ARG A 39 -5.01 -4.05 7.06
CA ARG A 39 -4.45 -3.77 8.38
C ARG A 39 -4.93 -2.42 8.93
N ALA A 40 -4.77 -1.35 8.15
CA ALA A 40 -5.08 -0.01 8.60
C ALA A 40 -6.48 0.46 8.17
N ASP A 41 -6.95 0.10 6.98
CA ASP A 41 -8.12 0.77 6.38
C ASP A 41 -9.39 -0.07 6.44
N ARG A 42 -9.31 -1.40 6.59
CA ARG A 42 -10.51 -2.22 6.82
C ARG A 42 -11.27 -1.86 8.09
N PRO A 43 -10.63 -1.59 9.26
CA PRO A 43 -11.35 -1.11 10.45
C PRO A 43 -12.08 0.22 10.21
N VAL A 44 -11.54 1.10 9.37
CA VAL A 44 -12.19 2.37 9.00
C VAL A 44 -13.37 2.09 8.07
N ALA A 45 -13.18 1.26 7.04
CA ALA A 45 -14.21 0.87 6.08
C ALA A 45 -15.42 0.18 6.74
N GLU A 46 -15.17 -0.67 7.74
CA GLU A 46 -16.23 -1.36 8.49
C GLU A 46 -16.79 -0.55 9.68
N GLY A 47 -16.38 0.72 9.85
CA GLY A 47 -16.87 1.56 10.93
C GLY A 47 -16.42 1.13 12.34
N ARG A 48 -15.38 0.28 12.43
CA ARG A 48 -14.78 -0.20 13.69
C ARG A 48 -13.76 0.77 14.26
N ALA A 49 -13.24 1.69 13.45
CA ALA A 49 -12.30 2.74 13.87
C ALA A 49 -12.74 4.11 13.32
N ALA A 50 -12.70 5.14 14.17
CA ALA A 50 -13.03 6.52 13.80
C ALA A 50 -11.75 7.36 13.59
N ARG A 51 -11.08 7.16 12.46
CA ARG A 51 -9.86 7.88 12.05
C ARG A 51 -9.78 8.03 10.52
N THR A 52 -8.86 8.87 10.05
CA THR A 52 -8.60 9.04 8.61
C THR A 52 -8.09 7.76 7.93
N TRP A 53 -8.19 7.73 6.60
CA TRP A 53 -7.66 6.68 5.74
C TRP A 53 -6.14 6.76 5.65
N MET A 54 -5.48 5.61 5.67
CA MET A 54 -4.04 5.52 5.48
C MET A 54 -3.66 5.35 4.01
N TRP A 55 -4.34 4.48 3.29
CA TRP A 55 -4.09 4.15 1.89
C TRP A 55 -5.13 4.82 0.99
N GLY A 56 -6.39 4.78 1.41
CA GLY A 56 -7.55 5.25 0.66
C GLY A 56 -8.68 4.22 0.72
N PRO A 57 -9.90 4.61 0.31
CA PRO A 57 -11.06 3.72 0.38
C PRO A 57 -10.98 2.52 -0.58
N ALA A 58 -10.30 2.69 -1.72
CA ALA A 58 -10.16 1.69 -2.79
C ALA A 58 -8.95 2.04 -3.68
N PRO A 59 -8.44 1.09 -4.49
CA PRO A 59 -7.51 1.41 -5.57
C PRO A 59 -8.16 2.33 -6.60
N ILE A 60 -7.35 3.18 -7.24
CA ILE A 60 -7.77 4.12 -8.29
C ILE A 60 -7.32 3.67 -9.70
N THR A 61 -6.58 2.57 -9.80
CA THR A 61 -6.13 1.95 -11.05
C THR A 61 -6.31 0.44 -11.02
N HIS A 62 -6.33 -0.17 -12.21
CA HIS A 62 -5.94 -1.57 -12.38
C HIS A 62 -4.48 -1.78 -11.93
N VAL A 63 -4.04 -3.04 -11.83
CA VAL A 63 -2.62 -3.34 -11.64
C VAL A 63 -1.88 -2.85 -12.89
N LEU A 64 -0.84 -2.07 -12.64
CA LEU A 64 0.05 -1.55 -13.66
C LEU A 64 1.41 -2.24 -13.54
N VAL A 65 2.13 -2.22 -14.64
CA VAL A 65 3.52 -2.66 -14.73
C VAL A 65 4.38 -1.43 -14.95
N GLU A 66 5.44 -1.30 -14.16
CA GLU A 66 6.44 -0.25 -14.33
C GLU A 66 7.84 -0.87 -14.40
N GLU A 67 8.71 -0.30 -15.24
CA GLU A 67 10.12 -0.67 -15.32
C GLU A 67 10.81 -0.59 -13.96
N TYR A 68 11.54 -1.64 -13.60
CA TYR A 68 12.38 -1.71 -12.42
C TYR A 68 13.49 -2.74 -12.62
N ASP A 69 14.71 -2.25 -12.89
CA ASP A 69 15.83 -3.07 -13.40
C ASP A 69 16.12 -4.31 -12.55
N GLU A 70 16.14 -4.18 -11.23
CA GLU A 70 16.50 -5.29 -10.33
C GLU A 70 15.28 -6.00 -9.76
N ALA A 71 14.10 -5.88 -10.39
CA ALA A 71 12.96 -6.70 -10.01
C ALA A 71 13.22 -8.16 -10.40
N THR A 72 12.82 -9.11 -9.55
CA THR A 72 13.15 -10.54 -9.69
C THR A 72 11.93 -11.44 -9.72
N ASP A 73 12.09 -12.60 -10.35
CA ASP A 73 11.12 -13.70 -10.37
C ASP A 73 11.28 -14.66 -9.16
N PHE A 74 10.72 -15.88 -9.26
CA PHE A 74 10.77 -16.90 -8.22
C PHE A 74 12.15 -17.53 -8.01
N ASP A 75 12.96 -17.58 -9.07
CA ASP A 75 14.32 -18.14 -9.03
C ASP A 75 15.36 -17.07 -8.66
N GLY A 76 14.91 -15.81 -8.54
CA GLY A 76 15.77 -14.65 -8.30
C GLY A 76 16.39 -14.09 -9.59
N ASP A 77 15.91 -14.55 -10.75
CA ASP A 77 16.33 -14.03 -12.05
C ASP A 77 15.65 -12.70 -12.35
N VAL A 78 16.31 -11.85 -13.14
CA VAL A 78 15.84 -10.49 -13.41
C VAL A 78 14.60 -10.50 -14.28
N LEU A 79 13.52 -9.96 -13.73
CA LEU A 79 12.22 -9.74 -14.37
C LEU A 79 12.14 -8.35 -15.04
N GLY A 80 12.83 -7.35 -14.47
CA GLY A 80 12.96 -6.00 -15.06
C GLY A 80 11.73 -5.09 -14.91
N PHE A 81 10.68 -5.53 -14.22
CA PHE A 81 9.51 -4.71 -13.92
C PHE A 81 8.93 -5.02 -12.53
N ARG A 82 8.28 -4.02 -11.94
CA ARG A 82 7.47 -4.16 -10.73
C ARG A 82 5.99 -4.08 -11.05
N MET A 83 5.19 -4.85 -10.31
CA MET A 83 3.74 -4.68 -10.31
C MET A 83 3.37 -3.59 -9.32
N VAL A 84 2.49 -2.68 -9.73
CA VAL A 84 2.05 -1.56 -8.90
C VAL A 84 0.55 -1.38 -8.95
N GLN A 85 -0.01 -0.83 -7.89
CA GLN A 85 -1.40 -0.37 -7.89
C GLN A 85 -1.54 0.92 -7.10
N TYR A 86 -2.23 1.90 -7.69
CA TYR A 86 -2.39 3.22 -7.11
C TYR A 86 -3.62 3.28 -6.22
N PHE A 87 -3.48 4.02 -5.13
CA PHE A 87 -4.54 4.47 -4.24
C PHE A 87 -4.45 5.99 -4.12
N ASP A 88 -5.45 6.64 -3.52
CA ASP A 88 -5.40 8.08 -3.30
C ASP A 88 -4.10 8.52 -2.60
N LYS A 89 -3.69 7.80 -1.55
CA LYS A 89 -2.61 8.21 -0.66
C LYS A 89 -1.30 7.46 -0.87
N THR A 90 -1.22 6.56 -1.85
CA THR A 90 -0.01 5.76 -2.09
C THR A 90 -0.02 5.07 -3.47
N ARG A 91 1.09 4.40 -3.78
CA ARG A 91 1.17 3.33 -4.78
C ARG A 91 1.75 2.13 -4.06
N MET A 92 1.05 1.01 -4.01
CA MET A 92 1.63 -0.23 -3.50
C MET A 92 2.40 -0.92 -4.62
N GLU A 93 3.53 -1.55 -4.30
CA GLU A 93 4.36 -2.22 -5.30
C GLU A 93 5.00 -3.51 -4.78
N ILE A 94 5.18 -4.45 -5.71
CA ILE A 94 5.91 -5.71 -5.54
C ILE A 94 7.03 -5.71 -6.58
N THR A 95 8.28 -5.72 -6.09
CA THR A 95 9.50 -5.74 -6.91
C THR A 95 10.14 -7.13 -6.97
N ASP A 96 9.90 -7.98 -5.97
CA ASP A 96 10.38 -9.35 -5.93
C ASP A 96 9.16 -10.25 -5.70
N ILE A 97 8.77 -11.00 -6.74
CA ILE A 97 7.57 -11.85 -6.66
C ILE A 97 7.84 -13.16 -5.91
N GLY A 98 9.10 -13.57 -5.77
CA GLY A 98 9.57 -14.75 -5.05
C GLY A 98 9.88 -14.50 -3.56
N ALA A 99 9.95 -13.24 -3.13
CA ALA A 99 10.14 -12.87 -1.72
C ALA A 99 9.05 -13.45 -0.80
N ASP A 100 9.40 -13.63 0.48
CA ASP A 100 8.49 -14.17 1.50
C ASP A 100 7.23 -13.28 1.68
N PRO A 101 6.04 -13.74 1.28
CA PRO A 101 4.85 -12.89 1.21
C PRO A 101 4.21 -12.61 2.57
N VAL A 102 4.62 -13.32 3.63
CA VAL A 102 4.24 -12.97 5.01
C VAL A 102 5.14 -11.90 5.62
N ASN A 103 6.23 -11.52 4.95
CA ASN A 103 7.05 -10.37 5.35
C ASN A 103 6.29 -9.06 5.08
N PRO A 104 6.18 -8.14 6.06
CA PRO A 104 5.51 -6.85 5.84
C PRO A 104 6.13 -6.01 4.71
N TRP A 105 7.39 -6.26 4.35
CA TRP A 105 8.09 -5.56 3.27
C TRP A 105 7.91 -6.19 1.88
N TYR A 106 7.16 -7.29 1.76
CA TYR A 106 6.79 -7.85 0.46
C TYR A 106 6.05 -6.84 -0.41
N VAL A 107 5.17 -6.05 0.22
CA VAL A 107 4.56 -4.87 -0.38
C VAL A 107 5.25 -3.63 0.16
N THR A 108 5.79 -2.82 -0.74
CA THR A 108 6.33 -1.48 -0.42
C THR A 108 5.47 -0.38 -1.05
N ASN A 109 5.83 0.89 -0.86
CA ASN A 109 4.98 2.03 -1.24
C ASN A 109 5.64 3.03 -2.22
N GLY A 110 6.74 2.62 -2.87
CA GLY A 110 7.55 3.50 -3.72
C GLY A 110 8.18 4.67 -2.97
N LEU A 111 8.89 5.55 -3.68
CA LEU A 111 9.47 6.79 -3.14
C LEU A 111 8.70 8.02 -3.63
N LEU A 112 7.36 7.91 -3.74
CA LEU A 112 6.54 8.83 -4.53
C LEU A 112 6.76 10.30 -4.21
N ALA A 113 6.79 10.67 -2.93
CA ALA A 113 6.96 12.06 -2.52
C ALA A 113 8.39 12.55 -2.81
N LYS A 114 9.42 11.71 -2.65
CA LYS A 114 10.79 12.00 -3.08
C LYS A 114 10.85 12.27 -4.57
N GLU A 115 10.31 11.36 -5.38
CA GLU A 115 10.30 11.44 -6.83
C GLU A 115 9.55 12.70 -7.32
N LEU A 116 8.42 13.06 -6.68
CA LEU A 116 7.68 14.29 -6.98
C LEU A 116 8.48 15.56 -6.64
N ILE A 117 9.22 15.57 -5.52
CA ILE A 117 10.07 16.71 -5.13
C ILE A 117 11.28 16.85 -6.05
N THR A 118 11.96 15.74 -6.37
CA THR A 118 13.24 15.76 -7.10
C THR A 118 13.06 15.69 -8.61
N GLY A 119 11.90 15.23 -9.08
CA GLY A 119 11.68 14.84 -10.46
C GLY A 119 12.45 13.59 -10.88
N GLN A 120 12.99 12.80 -9.95
CA GLN A 120 13.75 11.60 -10.27
C GLN A 120 12.84 10.37 -10.24
N VAL A 121 12.33 9.94 -11.40
CA VAL A 121 11.51 8.74 -11.52
C VAL A 121 12.39 7.51 -11.26
N GLN A 122 12.02 6.67 -10.29
CA GLN A 122 12.80 5.48 -9.95
C GLN A 122 12.56 4.35 -10.95
N LEU A 123 13.64 3.89 -11.59
CA LEU A 123 13.67 2.78 -12.55
C LEU A 123 14.50 1.58 -12.04
N GLY A 124 15.04 1.66 -10.83
CA GLY A 124 15.82 0.62 -10.17
C GLY A 124 16.32 1.09 -8.81
N HIS A 125 17.14 0.31 -8.13
CA HIS A 125 17.70 0.65 -6.83
C HIS A 125 18.52 1.93 -6.89
N ASN A 126 19.34 2.07 -7.94
CA ASN A 126 20.25 3.20 -8.14
C ASN A 126 20.10 3.87 -9.51
N ARG A 127 19.06 3.53 -10.27
CA ARG A 127 18.79 4.13 -11.58
C ARG A 127 17.53 4.99 -11.54
N PHE A 128 17.67 6.21 -12.06
CA PHE A 128 16.60 7.20 -12.08
C PHE A 128 16.54 7.89 -13.44
N ALA A 129 15.33 8.14 -13.94
CA ALA A 129 15.10 9.05 -15.05
C ALA A 129 14.80 10.45 -14.52
N GLN A 130 15.47 11.46 -15.07
CA GLN A 130 15.26 12.85 -14.67
C GLN A 130 14.08 13.47 -15.43
N ALA A 131 13.13 14.00 -14.68
CA ALA A 131 11.99 14.79 -15.10
C ALA A 131 11.94 16.12 -14.33
N PRO A 132 11.07 17.08 -14.71
CA PRO A 132 10.81 18.25 -13.90
C PRO A 132 10.12 17.88 -12.57
N ALA A 133 10.55 18.51 -11.47
CA ALA A 133 9.85 18.41 -10.19
C ALA A 133 8.38 18.81 -10.32
N ALA A 134 7.50 18.12 -9.59
CA ALA A 134 6.07 18.24 -9.76
C ALA A 134 5.54 19.59 -9.27
N ARG A 135 4.78 20.27 -10.13
CA ARG A 135 4.09 21.54 -9.81
C ARG A 135 2.66 21.31 -9.26
N VAL A 136 2.40 20.11 -8.75
CA VAL A 136 1.15 19.75 -8.07
C VAL A 136 1.19 20.28 -6.64
N PRO A 137 0.12 20.92 -6.12
CA PRO A 137 0.03 21.30 -4.72
C PRO A 137 0.35 20.12 -3.79
N VAL A 138 1.17 20.37 -2.76
CA VAL A 138 1.60 19.32 -1.81
C VAL A 138 0.45 18.89 -0.90
N ALA A 139 -0.51 19.79 -0.66
CA ALA A 139 -1.68 19.62 0.18
C ALA A 139 -2.79 20.59 -0.27
N GLY A 140 -4.04 20.28 0.07
CA GLY A 140 -5.19 21.10 -0.26
C GLY A 140 -5.75 20.87 -1.67
N ASP A 141 -6.52 21.84 -2.16
CA ASP A 141 -7.18 21.80 -3.45
C ASP A 141 -6.15 21.89 -4.60
N LEU A 142 -6.32 21.06 -5.64
CA LEU A 142 -5.40 20.98 -6.78
C LEU A 142 -5.32 22.28 -7.61
N ASP A 143 -6.34 23.13 -7.51
CA ASP A 143 -6.43 24.39 -8.25
C ASP A 143 -5.92 25.61 -7.46
N ASP A 144 -5.37 25.40 -6.25
CA ASP A 144 -4.89 26.48 -5.38
C ASP A 144 -3.66 27.21 -5.99
N PRO A 145 -3.80 28.48 -6.41
CA PRO A 145 -2.70 29.22 -7.02
C PRO A 145 -1.64 29.64 -6.00
N ASN A 146 -1.92 29.55 -4.70
CA ASN A 146 -1.04 29.99 -3.62
C ASN A 146 -0.45 28.84 -2.80
N ALA A 147 -0.99 27.62 -2.94
CA ALA A 147 -0.45 26.46 -2.24
C ALA A 147 0.98 26.16 -2.69
N PRO A 148 1.89 25.78 -1.77
CA PRO A 148 3.17 25.23 -2.16
C PRO A 148 2.98 23.89 -2.87
N THR A 149 3.84 23.66 -3.85
CA THR A 149 3.87 22.45 -4.68
C THR A 149 5.00 21.54 -4.23
N TYR A 150 5.07 20.30 -4.71
CA TYR A 150 6.25 19.46 -4.44
C TYR A 150 7.56 20.14 -4.88
N ALA A 151 7.57 20.80 -6.04
CA ALA A 151 8.71 21.59 -6.50
C ALA A 151 9.11 22.72 -5.54
N SER A 152 8.17 23.29 -4.78
CA SER A 152 8.46 24.31 -3.77
C SER A 152 9.29 23.77 -2.60
N PHE A 153 9.24 22.45 -2.34
CA PHE A 153 9.98 21.79 -1.25
C PHE A 153 11.36 21.27 -1.68
N GLN A 154 11.68 21.25 -2.97
CA GLN A 154 12.97 20.76 -3.50
C GLN A 154 14.19 21.45 -2.86
N PRO A 155 14.27 22.79 -2.74
CA PRO A 155 15.40 23.43 -2.06
C PRO A 155 15.41 23.20 -0.54
N LEU A 156 14.27 22.79 0.05
CA LEU A 156 14.13 22.64 1.50
C LEU A 156 14.77 21.36 2.04
N MET A 157 15.05 20.39 1.18
CA MET A 157 15.81 19.19 1.55
C MET A 157 17.25 19.50 1.99
N GLY A 158 17.77 20.68 1.63
CA GLY A 158 19.12 21.12 2.03
C GLY A 158 19.16 21.85 3.37
N TYR A 159 18.02 22.07 4.03
CA TYR A 159 17.95 22.83 5.28
C TYR A 159 18.42 22.00 6.47
N GLN A 160 19.02 22.68 7.45
CA GLN A 160 19.44 22.04 8.69
C GLN A 160 18.23 21.63 9.55
N PRO A 161 18.34 20.53 10.32
CA PRO A 161 17.27 20.08 11.18
C PRO A 161 16.99 21.09 12.30
N LEU A 162 15.72 21.26 12.64
CA LEU A 162 15.35 21.97 13.85
C LEU A 162 15.83 21.18 15.07
N PRO A 163 16.42 21.81 16.11
CA PRO A 163 16.76 21.10 17.33
C PRO A 163 15.53 20.45 17.97
N VAL A 164 15.68 19.20 18.42
CA VAL A 164 14.62 18.48 19.14
C VAL A 164 14.15 19.32 20.34
N GLY A 165 12.82 19.42 20.51
CA GLY A 165 12.15 20.23 21.51
C GLY A 165 11.82 21.65 21.06
N MET A 166 12.38 22.14 19.95
CA MET A 166 12.08 23.47 19.43
C MET A 166 10.62 23.54 18.92
N THR A 167 9.91 24.62 19.24
CA THR A 167 8.58 24.88 18.68
C THR A 167 8.69 25.21 17.19
N ILE A 168 7.87 24.55 16.38
CA ILE A 168 7.85 24.71 14.93
C ILE A 168 6.94 25.90 14.59
N ILE A 169 7.57 27.00 14.19
CA ILE A 169 6.91 28.24 13.73
C ILE A 169 7.27 28.58 12.29
N GLN A 170 8.13 27.79 11.67
CA GLN A 170 8.62 27.98 10.31
C GLN A 170 7.44 27.87 9.35
N THR A 171 7.38 28.79 8.40
CA THR A 171 6.37 28.80 7.33
C THR A 171 7.00 28.55 5.98
N VAL A 172 6.23 28.08 5.01
CA VAL A 172 6.65 27.97 3.61
C VAL A 172 5.57 28.55 2.68
N ASP A 173 5.99 29.36 1.73
CA ASP A 173 5.14 29.89 0.66
C ASP A 173 5.26 29.08 -0.65
N ARG A 174 4.48 29.46 -1.67
CA ARG A 174 4.50 28.78 -2.97
C ARG A 174 5.87 28.78 -3.66
N ASN A 175 6.69 29.79 -3.42
CA ASN A 175 8.01 29.90 -4.03
C ASN A 175 9.07 29.08 -3.28
N GLY A 176 8.69 28.37 -2.21
CA GLY A 176 9.63 27.68 -1.33
C GLY A 176 10.36 28.63 -0.39
N THR A 177 9.86 29.85 -0.20
CA THR A 177 10.46 30.81 0.73
C THR A 177 10.09 30.45 2.15
N VAL A 178 11.10 30.26 2.99
CA VAL A 178 10.91 29.97 4.41
C VAL A 178 10.75 31.27 5.19
N GLY A 179 9.70 31.34 6.01
CA GLY A 179 9.45 32.42 6.95
C GLY A 179 9.21 31.90 8.37
N ALA A 180 8.67 32.74 9.24
CA ALA A 180 8.24 32.34 10.58
C ALA A 180 6.96 33.10 10.98
N ASP A 181 6.05 32.40 11.64
CA ASP A 181 4.79 32.97 12.15
C ASP A 181 4.60 32.58 13.62
N GLN A 182 4.84 33.50 14.55
CA GLN A 182 4.73 33.23 15.98
C GLN A 182 3.32 32.81 16.41
N THR A 183 2.27 33.14 15.63
CA THR A 183 0.89 32.85 16.02
C THR A 183 0.57 31.36 16.01
N VAL A 184 1.29 30.55 15.22
CA VAL A 184 1.11 29.09 15.16
C VAL A 184 1.73 28.37 16.36
N ALA A 185 2.57 29.04 17.15
CA ALA A 185 3.14 28.48 18.38
C ALA A 185 2.05 28.04 19.37
N ARG A 186 0.85 28.64 19.30
CA ARG A 186 -0.33 28.24 20.10
C ARG A 186 -0.75 26.79 19.90
N TYR A 187 -0.37 26.16 18.79
CA TYR A 187 -0.69 24.76 18.50
C TYR A 187 0.29 23.78 19.15
N GLY A 188 1.39 24.26 19.77
CA GLY A 188 2.29 23.44 20.57
C GLY A 188 3.05 22.35 19.80
N VAL A 189 3.18 22.48 18.48
CA VAL A 189 3.93 21.50 17.67
C VAL A 189 5.42 21.75 17.80
N THR A 190 6.19 20.69 18.07
CA THR A 190 7.64 20.74 18.29
C THR A 190 8.38 19.77 17.38
N ALA A 191 9.68 19.97 17.18
CA ALA A 191 10.55 18.96 16.59
C ALA A 191 10.74 17.79 17.59
N ALA A 192 10.38 16.57 17.23
CA ALA A 192 10.31 15.44 18.16
C ALA A 192 11.43 14.41 18.01
N ALA A 193 11.78 14.03 16.77
CA ALA A 193 12.73 12.96 16.52
C ALA A 193 13.65 13.32 15.36
N LEU A 194 14.97 13.32 15.60
CA LEU A 194 15.99 13.46 14.54
C LEU A 194 16.20 12.12 13.84
N VAL A 195 16.03 12.11 12.52
CA VAL A 195 16.35 10.99 11.64
C VAL A 195 17.71 11.28 11.01
N ARG A 196 18.70 10.44 11.31
CA ARG A 196 20.10 10.72 10.93
C ARG A 196 20.36 10.43 9.47
N GLU A 197 19.62 9.49 8.90
CA GLU A 197 19.71 9.00 7.53
C GLU A 197 19.46 10.11 6.51
N THR A 198 18.56 11.04 6.83
CA THR A 198 18.24 12.21 6.00
C THR A 198 18.58 13.55 6.66
N ASN A 199 19.05 13.53 7.91
CA ASN A 199 19.37 14.72 8.71
C ASN A 199 18.20 15.70 8.87
N HIS A 200 17.00 15.18 9.12
CA HIS A 200 15.77 15.96 9.34
C HIS A 200 15.05 15.58 10.62
N THR A 201 14.31 16.52 11.23
CA THR A 201 13.45 16.20 12.37
C THR A 201 11.99 16.00 12.00
N VAL A 202 11.37 14.98 12.58
CA VAL A 202 9.93 14.73 12.48
C VAL A 202 9.18 15.62 13.47
N ALA A 203 8.13 16.32 13.02
CA ALA A 203 7.27 17.08 13.91
C ALA A 203 6.51 16.17 14.90
N SER A 204 6.27 16.65 16.12
CA SER A 204 5.67 15.87 17.21
C SER A 204 4.36 15.20 16.85
N VAL A 205 3.44 15.95 16.23
CA VAL A 205 2.14 15.42 15.79
C VAL A 205 2.27 14.30 14.76
N PHE A 206 3.28 14.35 13.90
CA PHE A 206 3.55 13.31 12.91
C PHE A 206 4.26 12.11 13.54
N TRP A 207 5.19 12.36 14.46
CA TRP A 207 5.86 11.30 15.21
C TRP A 207 4.85 10.49 16.05
N ASP A 208 3.91 11.16 16.70
CA ASP A 208 2.83 10.51 17.46
C ASP A 208 1.94 9.68 16.54
N PHE A 209 1.59 10.20 15.36
CA PHE A 209 0.79 9.47 14.36
C PHE A 209 1.52 8.22 13.83
N MET A 210 2.82 8.34 13.50
CA MET A 210 3.63 7.22 13.02
C MET A 210 3.82 6.11 14.08
N ASN A 211 3.67 6.45 15.37
CA ASN A 211 3.74 5.51 16.49
C ASN A 211 2.35 5.14 17.04
N ALA A 212 1.27 5.56 16.37
CA ALA A 212 -0.07 5.40 16.88
C ALA A 212 -0.49 3.93 16.97
N ARG A 213 -1.33 3.65 17.97
CA ARG A 213 -2.03 2.38 18.15
C ARG A 213 -3.53 2.59 17.91
N GLY A 214 -4.21 1.54 17.49
CA GLY A 214 -5.65 1.51 17.33
C GLY A 214 -6.10 0.15 16.83
N THR A 215 -7.39 0.04 16.54
CA THR A 215 -7.95 -1.16 15.91
C THR A 215 -7.32 -1.37 14.54
N VAL A 216 -6.70 -2.53 14.35
CA VAL A 216 -6.15 -3.06 13.10
C VAL A 216 -6.77 -4.40 12.75
N TYR A 217 -6.78 -4.77 11.47
CA TYR A 217 -7.11 -6.13 11.04
C TYR A 217 -5.84 -6.91 10.72
N SER A 218 -5.55 -7.98 11.46
CA SER A 218 -4.35 -8.77 11.22
C SER A 218 -4.57 -10.19 11.71
N ASP A 219 -4.01 -11.17 10.98
CA ASP A 219 -4.15 -12.59 11.26
C ASP A 219 -5.62 -13.05 11.38
N GLY A 220 -6.48 -12.54 10.49
CA GLY A 220 -7.89 -12.92 10.43
C GLY A 220 -8.80 -12.24 11.46
N ALA A 221 -8.27 -11.37 12.34
CA ALA A 221 -9.02 -10.78 13.43
C ALA A 221 -8.80 -9.27 13.57
N PHE A 222 -9.79 -8.59 14.15
CA PHE A 222 -9.65 -7.23 14.65
C PHE A 222 -9.00 -7.24 16.03
N ARG A 223 -7.96 -6.41 16.22
CA ARG A 223 -7.27 -6.27 17.51
C ARG A 223 -6.70 -4.86 17.66
N GLU A 224 -6.46 -4.47 18.90
CA GLU A 224 -5.70 -3.26 19.21
C GLU A 224 -4.20 -3.52 19.02
N ASP A 225 -3.57 -2.81 18.10
CA ASP A 225 -2.13 -2.88 17.88
C ASP A 225 -1.57 -1.58 17.28
N ARG A 226 -0.27 -1.51 16.99
CA ARG A 226 0.32 -0.43 16.20
C ARG A 226 -0.27 -0.41 14.80
N LEU A 227 -0.61 0.78 14.32
CA LEU A 227 -1.04 0.98 12.94
C LEU A 227 0.05 0.53 11.95
N PHE A 228 1.31 0.83 12.29
CA PHE A 228 2.50 0.42 11.55
C PHE A 228 3.43 -0.38 12.44
N GLU A 229 3.93 -1.51 11.96
CA GLU A 229 4.92 -2.32 12.69
C GLU A 229 6.25 -1.55 12.80
N ASN A 230 6.62 -0.83 11.74
CA ASN A 230 7.72 0.13 11.70
C ASN A 230 7.16 1.54 11.42
N PRO A 231 7.51 2.57 12.23
CA PRO A 231 7.03 3.95 12.02
C PRO A 231 7.31 4.52 10.63
N PHE A 232 8.38 4.07 9.96
CA PHE A 232 8.78 4.52 8.63
C PHE A 232 8.30 3.63 7.50
N TYR A 233 7.57 2.54 7.79
CA TYR A 233 7.03 1.65 6.75
C TYR A 233 6.21 2.44 5.74
N ALA A 234 5.22 3.19 6.22
CA ALA A 234 4.29 3.88 5.35
C ALA A 234 4.83 5.20 4.78
N THR A 235 5.66 5.92 5.53
CA THR A 235 6.11 7.28 5.17
C THR A 235 7.50 7.32 4.55
N GLY A 236 8.39 6.37 4.88
CA GLY A 236 9.84 6.54 4.73
C GLY A 236 10.38 7.68 5.60
N PHE A 237 11.66 8.04 5.40
CA PHE A 237 12.32 9.07 6.19
C PHE A 237 11.88 10.50 5.82
N PRO A 238 11.92 11.47 6.75
CA PRO A 238 11.61 12.86 6.44
C PRO A 238 12.64 13.43 5.44
N LEU A 239 12.15 14.11 4.41
CA LEU A 239 12.97 14.80 3.41
C LEU A 239 13.09 16.30 3.67
N THR A 240 12.24 16.84 4.54
CA THR A 240 12.24 18.26 4.92
C THR A 240 11.91 18.39 6.39
N GLU A 241 12.18 19.56 6.98
CA GLU A 241 11.51 19.94 8.22
C GLU A 241 10.00 20.13 7.98
N ALA A 242 9.23 20.24 9.07
CA ALA A 242 7.82 20.57 8.97
C ALA A 242 7.61 22.09 8.86
N TYR A 243 6.74 22.51 7.95
CA TYR A 243 6.47 23.93 7.69
C TYR A 243 4.97 24.21 7.73
N TRP A 244 4.60 25.32 8.35
CA TRP A 244 3.25 25.85 8.29
C TRP A 244 3.00 26.55 6.95
N THR A 245 1.83 26.33 6.37
CA THR A 245 1.41 27.01 5.16
C THR A 245 -0.10 27.23 5.17
N THR A 246 -0.59 28.05 4.25
CA THR A 246 -2.03 28.25 4.05
C THR A 246 -2.40 27.67 2.69
N VAL A 247 -3.32 26.70 2.70
CA VAL A 247 -3.85 26.04 1.50
C VAL A 247 -5.37 26.11 1.52
N ARG A 248 -6.01 26.04 0.36
CA ARG A 248 -7.46 25.87 0.26
C ARG A 248 -7.83 24.40 0.46
N VAL A 249 -8.90 24.17 1.21
CA VAL A 249 -9.52 22.85 1.38
C VAL A 249 -11.02 23.04 1.17
N GLY A 250 -11.54 22.52 0.06
CA GLY A 250 -12.93 22.77 -0.33
C GLY A 250 -13.21 24.25 -0.57
N GLY A 251 -12.25 24.96 -1.16
CA GLY A 251 -12.30 26.41 -1.43
C GLY A 251 -12.02 27.30 -0.23
N VAL A 252 -11.88 26.75 0.98
CA VAL A 252 -11.68 27.52 2.22
C VAL A 252 -10.20 27.53 2.61
N PRO A 253 -9.57 28.70 2.80
CA PRO A 253 -8.22 28.78 3.32
C PRO A 253 -8.11 28.15 4.72
N LYS A 254 -7.19 27.22 4.89
CA LYS A 254 -6.85 26.56 6.15
C LYS A 254 -5.36 26.68 6.44
N ARG A 255 -5.04 26.87 7.72
CA ARG A 255 -3.66 26.78 8.20
C ARG A 255 -3.31 25.32 8.44
N VAL A 256 -2.31 24.82 7.72
CA VAL A 256 -1.90 23.41 7.72
C VAL A 256 -0.40 23.33 7.97
N LEU A 257 0.02 22.42 8.83
CA LEU A 257 1.43 22.02 8.94
C LEU A 257 1.67 20.89 7.95
N VAL A 258 2.72 20.99 7.14
CA VAL A 258 3.08 19.99 6.13
C VAL A 258 4.49 19.51 6.38
N GLN A 259 4.73 18.21 6.29
CA GLN A 259 6.07 17.64 6.23
C GLN A 259 6.13 16.59 5.12
N VAL A 260 7.19 16.66 4.32
CA VAL A 260 7.41 15.70 3.24
C VAL A 260 8.40 14.63 3.68
N PHE A 261 8.04 13.38 3.44
CA PHE A 261 8.84 12.18 3.66
C PHE A 261 9.13 11.51 2.32
N GLU A 262 9.94 10.46 2.30
CA GLU A 262 10.31 9.77 1.08
C GLU A 262 9.11 9.21 0.31
N ARG A 263 8.17 8.58 1.01
CA ARG A 263 7.04 7.88 0.39
C ARG A 263 5.76 8.70 0.41
N ARG A 264 5.64 9.66 1.34
CA ARG A 264 4.39 10.38 1.62
C ARG A 264 4.59 11.81 2.10
N VAL A 265 3.50 12.57 2.02
CA VAL A 265 3.34 13.85 2.71
C VAL A 265 2.39 13.63 3.89
N LEU A 266 2.76 14.11 5.07
CA LEU A 266 1.83 14.21 6.20
C LEU A 266 1.41 15.67 6.40
N THR A 267 0.14 15.84 6.73
CA THR A 267 -0.47 17.14 6.98
C THR A 267 -1.12 17.16 8.35
N TYR A 268 -1.02 18.27 9.08
CA TYR A 268 -1.69 18.49 10.35
C TYR A 268 -2.56 19.75 10.30
N THR A 269 -3.86 19.57 10.53
CA THR A 269 -4.86 20.64 10.56
C THR A 269 -5.50 20.68 11.96
N PRO A 270 -5.10 21.63 12.83
CA PRO A 270 -5.59 21.70 14.22
C PRO A 270 -7.11 21.78 14.37
N ASP A 271 -7.76 22.42 13.41
CA ASP A 271 -9.21 22.67 13.40
C ASP A 271 -10.03 21.43 13.02
N ASN A 272 -9.39 20.36 12.53
CA ASN A 272 -10.08 19.11 12.25
C ASN A 272 -10.41 18.35 13.56
N PRO A 273 -11.43 17.46 13.54
CA PRO A 273 -11.70 16.58 14.67
C PRO A 273 -10.50 15.67 14.95
N PRO A 274 -10.27 15.21 16.20
CA PRO A 274 -9.03 14.53 16.61
C PRO A 274 -8.54 13.41 15.67
N GLY A 275 -9.42 12.53 15.19
CA GLY A 275 -9.08 11.41 14.30
C GLY A 275 -8.70 11.80 12.85
N TRP A 276 -8.82 13.08 12.50
CA TRP A 276 -8.55 13.66 11.18
C TRP A 276 -7.63 14.88 11.26
N ARG A 277 -6.99 15.10 12.41
CA ARG A 277 -6.01 16.18 12.54
C ARG A 277 -4.77 15.90 11.75
N VAL A 278 -4.26 14.67 11.79
CA VAL A 278 -3.13 14.23 10.97
C VAL A 278 -3.67 13.37 9.84
N GLU A 279 -3.30 13.70 8.61
CA GLU A 279 -3.71 12.96 7.41
C GLU A 279 -2.55 12.82 6.44
N ALA A 280 -2.48 11.66 5.77
CA ALA A 280 -1.62 11.50 4.62
C ALA A 280 -2.21 12.23 3.41
N GLY A 281 -1.38 13.02 2.73
CA GLY A 281 -1.73 13.67 1.48
C GLY A 281 -2.07 12.65 0.38
N ASN A 282 -2.76 13.10 -0.66
CA ASN A 282 -3.16 12.24 -1.79
C ASN A 282 -1.98 12.02 -2.76
N VAL A 283 -0.82 11.62 -2.23
CA VAL A 283 0.43 11.49 -2.98
C VAL A 283 0.34 10.44 -4.09
N GLY A 284 -0.46 9.39 -3.91
CA GLY A 284 -0.66 8.37 -4.95
C GLY A 284 -1.38 8.94 -6.16
N LEU A 285 -2.48 9.68 -5.92
CA LEU A 285 -3.18 10.42 -6.96
C LEU A 285 -2.29 11.48 -7.61
N HIS A 286 -1.54 12.25 -6.81
CA HIS A 286 -0.66 13.31 -7.31
C HIS A 286 0.46 12.72 -8.19
N TYR A 287 1.05 11.59 -7.79
CA TYR A 287 2.07 10.89 -8.56
C TYR A 287 1.52 10.34 -9.86
N TYR A 288 0.37 9.67 -9.83
CA TYR A 288 -0.28 9.16 -11.04
C TYR A 288 -0.54 10.29 -12.06
N GLN A 289 -1.09 11.41 -11.60
CA GLN A 289 -1.34 12.59 -12.44
C GLN A 289 -0.05 13.20 -13.00
N TRP A 290 1.01 13.28 -12.19
CA TRP A 290 2.30 13.79 -12.64
C TRP A 290 2.93 12.87 -13.68
N ARG A 291 3.08 11.58 -13.38
CA ARG A 291 3.75 10.61 -14.24
C ARG A 291 3.01 10.37 -15.55
N TYR A 292 1.73 10.02 -15.51
CA TYR A 292 0.98 9.64 -16.71
C TYR A 292 0.27 10.83 -17.36
N GLY A 293 -0.10 11.85 -16.58
CA GLY A 293 -0.77 13.03 -17.11
C GLY A 293 0.18 14.12 -17.59
N GLN A 294 1.20 14.47 -16.80
CA GLN A 294 2.10 15.60 -17.10
C GLN A 294 3.36 15.18 -17.86
N LEU A 295 4.00 14.06 -17.49
CA LEU A 295 5.15 13.54 -18.23
C LEU A 295 4.74 12.77 -19.50
N GLY A 296 3.47 12.37 -19.60
CA GLY A 296 2.91 11.72 -20.79
C GLY A 296 3.29 10.25 -20.94
N GLU A 297 3.84 9.62 -19.90
CA GLU A 297 4.02 8.17 -19.86
C GLU A 297 2.67 7.48 -20.05
N GLN A 298 2.68 6.34 -20.74
CA GLN A 298 1.47 5.54 -20.90
C GLN A 298 1.43 4.46 -19.81
N PRO A 299 0.36 4.38 -19.00
CA PRO A 299 0.25 3.32 -18.03
C PRO A 299 0.11 1.97 -18.75
N VAL A 300 1.01 1.04 -18.45
CA VAL A 300 0.97 -0.32 -18.97
C VAL A 300 0.26 -1.20 -17.95
N THR A 301 -0.72 -1.96 -18.39
CA THR A 301 -1.39 -3.01 -17.60
C THR A 301 -1.18 -4.35 -18.32
N TRP A 302 -2.02 -5.34 -18.03
CA TRP A 302 -2.07 -6.63 -18.72
C TRP A 302 -2.31 -6.43 -20.23
N ASP A 303 -1.22 -6.34 -21.00
CA ASP A 303 -1.14 -6.03 -22.44
C ASP A 303 -2.07 -6.86 -23.34
N THR A 304 -2.38 -8.07 -22.92
CA THR A 304 -3.20 -9.06 -23.63
C THR A 304 -4.61 -9.21 -23.08
N ALA A 305 -4.93 -8.54 -21.97
CA ALA A 305 -6.23 -8.63 -21.33
C ALA A 305 -7.27 -7.80 -22.08
N ARG A 306 -8.47 -8.38 -22.23
CA ARG A 306 -9.62 -7.59 -22.64
C ARG A 306 -10.07 -6.70 -21.49
N PRO A 307 -10.73 -5.55 -21.75
CA PRO A 307 -11.20 -4.66 -20.69
C PRO A 307 -12.07 -5.36 -19.64
N GLU A 308 -12.92 -6.31 -20.06
CA GLU A 308 -13.77 -7.10 -19.17
C GLU A 308 -13.01 -8.13 -18.31
N GLU A 309 -11.77 -8.44 -18.65
CA GLU A 309 -10.92 -9.39 -17.94
C GLU A 309 -10.00 -8.73 -16.91
N LEU A 310 -9.73 -7.41 -17.05
CA LEU A 310 -8.80 -6.69 -16.18
C LEU A 310 -9.09 -6.86 -14.68
N PRO A 311 -10.35 -6.71 -14.18
CA PRO A 311 -10.61 -6.88 -12.75
C PRO A 311 -10.30 -8.30 -12.25
N TYR A 312 -10.44 -9.31 -13.12
CA TYR A 312 -10.11 -10.68 -12.80
C TYR A 312 -8.60 -10.88 -12.76
N TYR A 313 -7.85 -10.36 -13.74
CA TYR A 313 -6.39 -10.44 -13.74
C TYR A 313 -5.78 -9.74 -12.53
N ASP A 314 -6.24 -8.54 -12.20
CA ASP A 314 -5.79 -7.76 -11.05
C ASP A 314 -5.93 -8.54 -9.73
N ALA A 315 -7.03 -9.29 -9.59
CA ALA A 315 -7.30 -10.09 -8.41
C ALA A 315 -6.53 -11.41 -8.41
N ILE A 316 -6.43 -12.10 -9.54
CA ILE A 316 -5.93 -13.47 -9.60
C ILE A 316 -4.42 -13.54 -9.80
N ILE A 317 -3.86 -12.83 -10.79
CA ILE A 317 -2.44 -13.00 -11.16
C ILE A 317 -1.51 -12.61 -10.00
N PRO A 318 -1.63 -11.41 -9.41
CA PRO A 318 -0.77 -11.05 -8.29
C PRO A 318 -1.18 -11.72 -6.96
N THR A 319 -2.21 -12.57 -6.94
CA THR A 319 -2.52 -13.46 -5.80
C THR A 319 -1.86 -14.82 -5.95
N VAL A 320 -1.81 -15.36 -7.17
CA VAL A 320 -1.13 -16.64 -7.43
C VAL A 320 0.37 -16.52 -7.18
N PHE A 321 1.00 -15.41 -7.56
CA PHE A 321 2.44 -15.24 -7.37
C PHE A 321 2.89 -15.38 -5.91
N PRO A 322 2.39 -14.58 -4.95
CA PRO A 322 2.77 -14.77 -3.56
C PRO A 322 2.25 -16.09 -2.99
N LEU A 323 1.13 -16.64 -3.49
CA LEU A 323 0.73 -18.00 -3.11
C LEU A 323 1.81 -19.02 -3.49
N ALA A 324 2.41 -18.93 -4.68
CA ALA A 324 3.51 -19.81 -5.07
C ALA A 324 4.78 -19.57 -4.22
N ALA A 325 5.15 -18.30 -4.00
CA ALA A 325 6.31 -17.92 -3.19
C ALA A 325 6.21 -18.40 -1.73
N GLU A 326 5.00 -18.44 -1.16
CA GLU A 326 4.74 -18.94 0.20
C GLU A 326 5.03 -20.43 0.37
N LEU A 327 4.86 -21.22 -0.70
CA LEU A 327 4.77 -22.66 -0.53
C LEU A 327 6.13 -23.33 -0.36
N GLN A 328 7.20 -22.74 -0.87
CA GLN A 328 8.57 -23.20 -0.62
C GLN A 328 9.00 -23.04 0.85
N PRO A 329 8.92 -21.84 1.48
CA PRO A 329 9.27 -21.69 2.89
C PRO A 329 8.37 -22.52 3.80
N LEU A 330 7.06 -22.61 3.51
CA LEU A 330 6.17 -23.50 4.24
C LEU A 330 6.61 -24.96 4.15
N ALA A 331 6.90 -25.47 2.94
CA ALA A 331 7.38 -26.84 2.76
C ALA A 331 8.69 -27.10 3.52
N ALA A 332 9.65 -26.16 3.47
CA ALA A 332 10.91 -26.27 4.20
C ALA A 332 10.70 -26.34 5.72
N MET A 333 9.75 -25.58 6.27
CA MET A 333 9.39 -25.66 7.68
C MET A 333 8.73 -26.98 8.07
N LEU A 334 7.95 -27.58 7.17
CA LEU A 334 7.30 -28.87 7.38
C LEU A 334 8.29 -30.04 7.27
N ASP A 335 9.39 -29.89 6.52
CA ASP A 335 10.46 -30.89 6.39
C ASP A 335 11.29 -31.06 7.66
N ASN A 336 11.38 -30.02 8.49
CA ASN A 336 12.05 -30.07 9.79
C ASN A 336 11.14 -29.49 10.90
N PRO A 337 10.11 -30.25 11.34
CA PRO A 337 9.07 -29.71 12.21
C PRO A 337 9.58 -29.50 13.65
N ALA A 338 9.49 -28.25 14.13
CA ALA A 338 9.81 -27.90 15.52
C ALA A 338 8.51 -27.73 16.34
N LEU A 339 7.76 -28.82 16.52
CA LEU A 339 6.41 -28.81 17.13
C LEU A 339 6.34 -28.21 18.54
N ASP A 340 7.43 -28.28 19.30
CA ASP A 340 7.50 -27.72 20.66
C ASP A 340 8.04 -26.29 20.70
N ALA A 341 8.46 -25.72 19.57
CA ALA A 341 8.94 -24.33 19.48
C ALA A 341 7.76 -23.38 19.22
N PRO A 342 7.40 -22.48 20.16
CA PRO A 342 6.26 -21.58 19.98
C PRO A 342 6.41 -20.65 18.77
N GLY A 343 7.63 -20.21 18.47
CA GLY A 343 7.93 -19.38 17.31
C GLY A 343 7.65 -20.08 15.98
N TRP A 344 8.04 -21.36 15.85
CA TRP A 344 7.76 -22.16 14.66
C TRP A 344 6.25 -22.36 14.46
N ARG A 345 5.50 -22.69 15.52
CA ARG A 345 4.04 -22.85 15.45
C ARG A 345 3.34 -21.56 15.03
N ALA A 346 3.75 -20.43 15.62
CA ALA A 346 3.20 -19.12 15.28
C ALA A 346 3.49 -18.73 13.83
N ASP A 347 4.65 -19.11 13.30
CA ASP A 347 5.00 -18.86 11.90
C ASP A 347 4.20 -19.73 10.95
N ILE A 348 4.06 -21.04 11.21
CA ILE A 348 3.16 -21.92 10.45
C ILE A 348 1.74 -21.33 10.44
N GLU A 349 1.19 -20.90 11.58
CA GLU A 349 -0.18 -20.38 11.60
C GLU A 349 -0.33 -19.10 10.77
N ARG A 350 0.63 -18.16 10.82
CA ARG A 350 0.62 -16.96 9.95
C ARG A 350 0.60 -17.33 8.47
N ARG A 351 1.41 -18.31 8.09
CA ARG A 351 1.50 -18.84 6.72
C ARG A 351 0.19 -19.51 6.28
N LEU A 352 -0.44 -20.31 7.15
CA LEU A 352 -1.76 -20.91 6.87
C LEU A 352 -2.87 -19.86 6.76
N ILE A 353 -2.83 -18.78 7.55
CA ILE A 353 -3.75 -17.65 7.41
C ILE A 353 -3.54 -16.94 6.08
N PHE A 354 -2.29 -16.76 5.64
CA PHE A 354 -1.99 -16.20 4.32
C PHE A 354 -2.58 -17.07 3.20
N LEU A 355 -2.41 -18.40 3.24
CA LEU A 355 -3.04 -19.32 2.28
C LEU A 355 -4.57 -19.20 2.27
N GLN A 356 -5.18 -19.06 3.45
CA GLN A 356 -6.62 -18.86 3.57
C GLN A 356 -7.08 -17.53 2.95
N ASP A 357 -6.30 -16.46 3.10
CA ASP A 357 -6.60 -15.17 2.47
C ASP A 357 -6.45 -15.25 0.94
N CYS A 358 -5.44 -15.97 0.42
CA CYS A 358 -5.32 -16.25 -1.02
C CYS A 358 -6.54 -17.01 -1.53
N ALA A 359 -6.96 -18.05 -0.80
CA ALA A 359 -8.11 -18.86 -1.17
C ALA A 359 -9.40 -18.03 -1.22
N ARG A 360 -9.63 -17.19 -0.21
CA ARG A 360 -10.76 -16.27 -0.20
C ARG A 360 -10.72 -15.33 -1.40
N ALA A 361 -9.58 -14.68 -1.64
CA ALA A 361 -9.40 -13.76 -2.76
C ALA A 361 -9.70 -14.40 -4.11
N MET A 362 -9.19 -15.62 -4.34
CA MET A 362 -9.42 -16.35 -5.59
C MET A 362 -10.87 -16.81 -5.74
N ARG A 363 -11.56 -17.21 -4.66
CA ARG A 363 -12.97 -17.64 -4.71
C ARG A 363 -13.95 -16.48 -4.87
N GLU A 364 -13.61 -15.30 -4.35
CA GLU A 364 -14.44 -14.09 -4.47
C GLU A 364 -14.28 -13.41 -5.84
N ALA A 365 -13.21 -13.71 -6.58
CA ALA A 365 -13.03 -13.25 -7.95
C ALA A 365 -14.07 -13.88 -8.89
N THR A 366 -14.84 -13.04 -9.58
CA THR A 366 -15.82 -13.50 -10.57
C THR A 366 -15.16 -13.62 -11.95
N PRO A 367 -14.97 -14.83 -12.51
CA PRO A 367 -14.35 -14.98 -13.81
C PRO A 367 -15.28 -14.49 -14.94
N PRO A 368 -14.77 -13.75 -15.94
CA PRO A 368 -15.50 -13.55 -17.18
C PRO A 368 -15.63 -14.89 -17.93
N PRO A 369 -16.61 -15.02 -18.86
CA PRO A 369 -16.81 -16.28 -19.60
C PRO A 369 -15.56 -16.80 -20.31
N THR A 370 -14.70 -15.89 -20.79
CA THR A 370 -13.43 -16.20 -21.45
C THR A 370 -12.42 -16.89 -20.54
N LEU A 371 -12.51 -16.69 -19.22
CA LEU A 371 -11.58 -17.22 -18.21
C LEU A 371 -12.23 -18.27 -17.30
N SER A 372 -13.48 -18.68 -17.57
CA SER A 372 -14.19 -19.64 -16.71
C SER A 372 -13.50 -21.01 -16.63
N ALA A 373 -12.91 -21.48 -17.73
CA ALA A 373 -12.19 -22.75 -17.75
C ALA A 373 -10.91 -22.67 -16.91
N PHE A 374 -10.10 -21.63 -17.15
CA PHE A 374 -8.89 -21.35 -16.38
C PHE A 374 -9.20 -21.23 -14.88
N HIS A 375 -10.22 -20.46 -14.52
CA HIS A 375 -10.66 -20.32 -13.13
C HIS A 375 -11.04 -21.66 -12.48
N SER A 376 -11.78 -22.51 -13.20
CA SER A 376 -12.17 -23.83 -12.69
C SER A 376 -10.96 -24.71 -12.39
N GLU A 377 -9.93 -24.65 -13.24
CA GLU A 377 -8.67 -25.37 -13.01
C GLU A 377 -7.91 -24.82 -11.79
N LEU A 378 -7.89 -23.49 -11.61
CA LEU A 378 -7.33 -22.88 -10.38
C LEU A 378 -8.08 -23.38 -9.13
N MET A 379 -9.41 -23.48 -9.18
CA MET A 379 -10.20 -23.95 -8.03
C MET A 379 -9.86 -25.39 -7.62
N VAL A 380 -9.52 -26.26 -8.57
CA VAL A 380 -9.06 -27.63 -8.27
C VAL A 380 -7.74 -27.63 -7.49
N GLY A 381 -6.78 -26.81 -7.93
CA GLY A 381 -5.52 -26.64 -7.20
C GLY A 381 -5.72 -26.06 -5.82
N LEU A 382 -6.61 -25.06 -5.71
CA LEU A 382 -6.91 -24.39 -4.46
C LEU A 382 -7.56 -25.32 -3.42
N GLU A 383 -8.46 -26.20 -3.84
CA GLU A 383 -9.09 -27.19 -2.94
C GLU A 383 -8.05 -28.13 -2.31
N LEU A 384 -7.01 -28.51 -3.06
CA LEU A 384 -5.89 -29.31 -2.54
C LEU A 384 -5.10 -28.52 -1.50
N VAL A 385 -4.76 -27.25 -1.78
CA VAL A 385 -4.05 -26.39 -0.83
C VAL A 385 -4.85 -26.21 0.46
N GLU A 386 -6.14 -25.92 0.38
CA GLU A 386 -7.01 -25.75 1.55
C GLU A 386 -7.12 -27.05 2.37
N ARG A 387 -7.27 -28.20 1.70
CA ARG A 387 -7.28 -29.51 2.36
C ARG A 387 -5.97 -29.76 3.11
N GLY A 388 -4.84 -29.40 2.49
CA GLY A 388 -3.52 -29.50 3.12
C GLY A 388 -3.39 -28.61 4.34
N ALA A 389 -3.82 -27.34 4.24
CA ALA A 389 -3.83 -26.39 5.35
C ALA A 389 -4.65 -26.89 6.55
N VAL A 390 -5.84 -27.46 6.30
CA VAL A 390 -6.69 -28.06 7.36
C VAL A 390 -5.97 -29.23 8.04
N ARG A 391 -5.30 -30.10 7.27
CA ARG A 391 -4.52 -31.21 7.83
C ARG A 391 -3.37 -30.72 8.69
N ILE A 392 -2.63 -29.70 8.24
CA ILE A 392 -1.53 -29.10 9.01
C ILE A 392 -2.07 -28.53 10.33
N ARG A 393 -3.14 -27.72 10.31
CA ARG A 393 -3.75 -27.19 11.56
C ARG A 393 -4.13 -28.31 12.52
N ARG A 394 -4.80 -29.36 12.03
CA ARG A 394 -5.15 -30.52 12.84
C ARG A 394 -3.91 -31.21 13.40
N ALA A 395 -2.85 -31.34 12.59
CA ALA A 395 -1.59 -31.93 13.02
C ALA A 395 -0.90 -31.12 14.11
N LEU A 396 -0.99 -29.78 14.07
CA LEU A 396 -0.52 -28.93 15.16
C LEU A 396 -1.28 -29.27 16.45
N ASP A 397 -2.61 -29.33 16.40
CA ASP A 397 -3.44 -29.61 17.58
C ASP A 397 -3.20 -31.01 18.16
N THR A 398 -3.11 -32.03 17.31
CA THR A 398 -2.98 -33.43 17.74
C THR A 398 -1.53 -33.89 17.89
N ARG A 399 -0.56 -33.07 17.46
CA ARG A 399 0.87 -33.44 17.34
C ARG A 399 1.08 -34.69 16.46
N ASP A 400 0.27 -34.86 15.42
CA ASP A 400 0.30 -36.03 14.54
C ASP A 400 1.21 -35.78 13.31
N PRO A 401 2.40 -36.41 13.21
CA PRO A 401 3.31 -36.19 12.09
C PRO A 401 2.77 -36.74 10.76
N VAL A 402 1.85 -37.70 10.76
CA VAL A 402 1.23 -38.24 9.54
C VAL A 402 0.35 -37.17 8.90
N LEU A 403 -0.40 -36.43 9.70
CA LEU A 403 -1.22 -35.32 9.21
C LEU A 403 -0.38 -34.16 8.66
N LEU A 404 0.81 -33.89 9.25
CA LEU A 404 1.75 -32.91 8.68
C LEU A 404 2.20 -33.34 7.27
N TRP A 405 2.62 -34.58 7.13
CA TRP A 405 3.08 -35.12 5.84
C TRP A 405 1.97 -35.13 4.78
N GLN A 406 0.77 -35.61 5.13
CA GLN A 406 -0.39 -35.58 4.23
C GLN A 406 -0.82 -34.15 3.86
N GLY A 407 -0.64 -33.21 4.78
CA GLY A 407 -0.93 -31.79 4.53
C GLY A 407 0.07 -31.17 3.56
N ARG A 408 1.36 -31.48 3.71
CA ARG A 408 2.42 -31.09 2.77
C ARG A 408 2.18 -31.65 1.37
N ASP A 409 1.86 -32.93 1.26
CA ASP A 409 1.64 -33.59 -0.03
C ASP A 409 0.45 -33.00 -0.80
N ASP A 410 -0.63 -32.68 -0.08
CA ASP A 410 -1.79 -31.98 -0.64
C ASP A 410 -1.42 -30.60 -1.19
N ILE A 411 -0.66 -29.81 -0.42
CA ILE A 411 -0.18 -28.49 -0.85
C ILE A 411 0.70 -28.62 -2.10
N ALA A 412 1.63 -29.57 -2.12
CA ALA A 412 2.49 -29.82 -3.28
C ALA A 412 1.69 -30.27 -4.51
N ALA A 413 0.61 -31.03 -4.32
CA ALA A 413 -0.30 -31.40 -5.41
C ALA A 413 -1.10 -30.20 -5.94
N GLY A 414 -1.54 -29.30 -5.05
CA GLY A 414 -2.20 -28.04 -5.41
C GLY A 414 -1.30 -27.13 -6.26
N LEU A 415 -0.03 -26.99 -5.88
CA LEU A 415 0.99 -26.28 -6.66
C LEU A 415 1.12 -26.81 -8.09
N ARG A 416 1.28 -28.13 -8.24
CA ARG A 416 1.37 -28.76 -9.56
C ARG A 416 0.11 -28.51 -10.38
N ALA A 417 -1.07 -28.51 -9.74
CA ALA A 417 -2.32 -28.20 -10.42
C ALA A 417 -2.37 -26.73 -10.89
N PHE A 418 -1.88 -25.77 -10.10
CA PHE A 418 -1.73 -24.38 -10.52
C PHE A 418 -0.78 -24.25 -11.71
N ALA A 419 0.45 -24.78 -11.61
CA ALA A 419 1.43 -24.72 -12.69
C ALA A 419 0.86 -25.27 -14.02
N ASN A 420 0.19 -26.42 -13.95
CA ASN A 420 -0.48 -27.01 -15.11
C ASN A 420 -1.60 -26.14 -15.68
N ALA A 421 -2.37 -25.44 -14.84
CA ALA A 421 -3.43 -24.53 -15.28
C ALA A 421 -2.86 -23.32 -16.01
N PHE A 422 -1.79 -22.73 -15.47
CA PHE A 422 -1.07 -21.63 -16.11
C PHE A 422 -0.41 -22.05 -17.42
N GLU A 423 0.19 -23.23 -17.48
CA GLU A 423 0.79 -23.74 -18.70
C GLU A 423 -0.27 -23.94 -19.81
N ARG A 424 -1.41 -24.56 -19.48
CA ARG A 424 -2.53 -24.70 -20.44
C ARG A 424 -3.05 -23.35 -20.89
N TYR A 425 -3.23 -22.42 -19.96
CA TYR A 425 -3.69 -21.07 -20.27
C TYR A 425 -2.73 -20.33 -21.21
N ARG A 426 -1.42 -20.38 -20.92
CA ARG A 426 -0.38 -19.83 -21.79
C ARG A 426 -0.39 -20.44 -23.18
N ASN A 427 -0.59 -21.75 -23.28
CA ASN A 427 -0.65 -22.45 -24.57
C ASN A 427 -1.90 -22.04 -25.38
N GLN A 428 -3.03 -21.77 -24.72
CA GLN A 428 -4.23 -21.23 -25.38
C GLN A 428 -3.99 -19.83 -25.93
N LEU A 429 -3.31 -18.96 -25.18
CA LEU A 429 -2.96 -17.62 -25.65
C LEU A 429 -2.02 -17.67 -26.85
N ARG A 430 -0.98 -18.51 -26.82
CA ARG A 430 -0.04 -18.68 -27.95
C ARG A 430 -0.70 -19.22 -29.23
N ALA A 431 -1.82 -19.93 -29.10
CA ALA A 431 -2.55 -20.50 -30.24
C ALA A 431 -3.39 -19.45 -31.00
N VAL A 432 -3.54 -18.24 -30.46
CA VAL A 432 -4.28 -17.14 -31.11
C VAL A 432 -3.32 -16.38 -32.05
N PRO A 433 -3.60 -16.30 -33.38
CA PRO A 433 -2.73 -15.56 -34.30
C PRO A 433 -2.68 -14.07 -33.97
N GLY A 434 -1.47 -13.52 -33.74
CA GLY A 434 -1.25 -12.11 -33.45
C GLY A 434 -1.17 -11.77 -31.95
N SER A 435 -1.34 -12.73 -31.04
CA SER A 435 -0.96 -12.56 -29.64
C SER A 435 0.48 -13.06 -29.44
N GLU A 436 1.41 -12.13 -29.19
CA GLU A 436 2.69 -12.49 -28.60
C GLU A 436 2.44 -13.18 -27.24
N PRO A 437 3.27 -14.15 -26.82
CA PRO A 437 3.11 -14.77 -25.53
C PRO A 437 3.14 -13.72 -24.42
N VAL A 438 2.27 -13.87 -23.42
CA VAL A 438 2.29 -13.05 -22.20
C VAL A 438 3.67 -13.15 -21.57
N VAL A 439 4.52 -12.15 -21.75
CA VAL A 439 5.86 -12.12 -21.14
C VAL A 439 5.73 -12.29 -19.61
N PHE A 440 4.71 -11.64 -19.03
CA PHE A 440 4.38 -11.63 -17.61
C PHE A 440 3.99 -12.97 -16.97
N LEU A 441 3.44 -13.92 -17.74
CA LEU A 441 3.02 -15.24 -17.25
C LEU A 441 3.89 -16.38 -17.78
N ALA A 442 4.76 -16.10 -18.74
CA ALA A 442 5.57 -17.11 -19.41
C ALA A 442 6.86 -17.46 -18.64
N GLU A 443 7.40 -16.53 -17.86
CA GLU A 443 8.70 -16.68 -17.19
C GLU A 443 8.56 -16.96 -15.68
N GLY A 444 7.57 -16.38 -14.99
CA GLY A 444 7.45 -16.49 -13.53
C GLY A 444 6.55 -17.59 -12.97
N VAL A 445 6.31 -18.75 -13.61
CA VAL A 445 5.50 -19.84 -12.98
C VAL A 445 6.14 -21.22 -13.18
N HIS A 446 7.38 -21.28 -13.66
CA HIS A 446 8.07 -22.55 -13.91
C HIS A 446 8.71 -23.14 -12.66
#